data_AF-A0A6B3G188-F1
#
_entry.id   AF-A0A6B3G188-F1
#
_cell.length_a   1.000
_cell.length_b   1.000
_cell.length_c   1.000
_cell.angle_alpha   90.00
_cell.angle_beta   90.00
_cell.angle_gamma   90.00
#
_symmetry.space_group_name_H-M   'P 1'
#
loop_
_entity.id
_entity.type
_entity.pdbx_description
1 polymer ?
#
loop_
_entity_poly.entity_id
_entity_poly.type
_entity_poly.pdbx_seq_one_letter_code
_entity_poly.pdbx_strand_id
1 'polypeptide(L)'
;TAKIPGIRVTGGDVRRLDPVTVAQAGLKAKTDRDSGLDELPDGTVRQIKACRTAPDDCPVLPPYYRDLTGDGRDELVLGIRMPDQQLAVRVYMPDGGGLTRIMSTYDAVISVELAGRDLIMRAPSVIPGYEYRTAWSWDDRQRAMLPTRDEILRTPEHRKAPRPKRTSTGTSTPTPSADTTAGPGTPTPSGSATGTP
;
A
#
# COMPACT_ATOMS: atom_id res chain seq x y z
N THR A 1 18.56 2.95 2.18
CA THR A 1 18.65 1.65 2.88
C THR A 1 19.67 1.74 3.99
N ALA A 2 19.67 0.81 4.96
CA ALA A 2 20.69 0.75 6.02
C ALA A 2 20.89 -0.68 6.52
N LYS A 3 22.14 -1.10 6.75
CA LYS A 3 22.42 -2.38 7.41
C LYS A 3 22.14 -2.27 8.91
N ILE A 4 21.45 -3.27 9.45
CA ILE A 4 21.06 -3.29 10.86
C ILE A 4 22.15 -3.99 11.68
N PRO A 5 22.84 -3.27 12.57
CA PRO A 5 23.97 -3.83 13.31
C PRO A 5 23.51 -4.86 14.34
N GLY A 6 24.30 -5.92 14.50
CA GLY A 6 24.11 -6.91 15.57
C GLY A 6 22.96 -7.90 15.38
N ILE A 7 22.25 -7.86 14.24
CA ILE A 7 21.23 -8.83 13.88
C ILE A 7 21.81 -9.89 12.96
N ARG A 8 21.68 -11.16 13.34
CA ARG A 8 21.93 -12.32 12.47
C ARG A 8 20.61 -12.96 12.06
N VAL A 9 20.49 -13.29 10.79
CA VAL A 9 19.32 -13.96 10.22
C VAL A 9 19.74 -15.33 9.68
N THR A 10 19.76 -16.33 10.57
CA THR A 10 20.17 -17.69 10.21
C THR A 10 19.19 -18.28 9.20
N GLY A 11 19.72 -18.75 8.06
CA GLY A 11 18.89 -19.32 6.98
C GLY A 11 17.98 -18.32 6.29
N GLY A 12 18.14 -17.01 6.53
CA GLY A 12 17.26 -15.97 5.98
C GLY A 12 15.87 -15.88 6.63
N ASP A 13 15.61 -16.64 7.70
CA ASP A 13 14.31 -16.65 8.37
C ASP A 13 14.14 -15.48 9.35
N VAL A 14 13.50 -14.40 8.88
CA VAL A 14 13.19 -13.22 9.69
C VAL A 14 12.10 -13.46 10.74
N ARG A 15 11.31 -14.55 10.64
CA ARG A 15 10.21 -14.84 11.58
C ARG A 15 10.70 -15.22 12.98
N ARG A 16 11.98 -15.58 13.08
CA ARG A 16 12.65 -15.91 14.35
C ARG A 16 13.23 -14.68 15.05
N LEU A 17 13.20 -13.52 14.40
CA LEU A 17 13.73 -12.31 14.99
C LEU A 17 12.76 -11.73 16.00
N ASP A 18 13.30 -11.26 17.12
CA ASP A 18 12.54 -10.48 18.08
C ASP A 18 12.33 -9.04 17.54
N PRO A 19 11.09 -8.60 17.33
CA PRO A 19 10.79 -7.28 16.75
C PRO A 19 11.33 -6.13 17.60
N VAL A 20 11.36 -6.26 18.93
CA VAL A 20 11.92 -5.23 19.82
C VAL A 20 13.43 -5.13 19.64
N THR A 21 14.12 -6.27 19.54
CA THR A 21 15.57 -6.29 19.27
C THR A 21 15.89 -5.66 17.91
N VAL A 22 15.09 -5.94 16.88
CA VAL A 22 15.26 -5.32 15.56
C VAL A 22 15.05 -3.81 15.62
N ALA A 23 13.98 -3.33 16.29
CA ALA A 23 13.73 -1.91 16.46
C ALA A 23 14.90 -1.20 17.18
N GLN A 24 15.37 -1.77 18.29
CA GLN A 24 16.49 -1.23 19.08
C GLN A 24 17.81 -1.23 18.31
N ALA A 25 18.08 -2.27 17.52
CA ALA A 25 19.25 -2.32 16.63
C ALA A 25 19.13 -1.29 15.50
N GLY A 26 17.92 -1.09 14.97
CA GLY A 26 17.62 -0.11 13.93
C GLY A 26 17.92 1.34 14.33
N LEU A 27 17.78 1.69 15.61
CA LEU A 27 18.18 3.01 16.14
C LEU A 27 19.68 3.32 15.99
N LYS A 28 20.51 2.29 15.80
CA LYS A 28 21.97 2.41 15.64
C LYS A 28 22.40 2.33 14.18
N ALA A 29 21.47 2.01 13.28
CA ALA A 29 21.77 1.88 11.87
C ALA A 29 22.00 3.26 11.26
N LYS A 30 23.09 3.41 10.51
CA LYS A 30 23.42 4.64 9.80
C LYS A 30 22.95 4.53 8.36
N THR A 31 22.37 5.60 7.82
CA THR A 31 22.11 5.73 6.39
C THR A 31 23.17 6.64 5.78
N ASP A 32 23.62 6.34 4.56
CA ASP A 32 24.53 7.23 3.82
C ASP A 32 23.77 8.43 3.22
N ARG A 33 22.43 8.40 3.28
CA ARG A 33 21.54 9.45 2.80
C ARG A 33 20.57 9.79 3.91
N ASP A 34 20.55 11.06 4.31
CA ASP A 34 19.55 11.58 5.23
C ASP A 34 18.32 11.98 4.43
N SER A 35 17.25 11.20 4.56
CA SER A 35 15.95 11.51 3.97
C SER A 35 15.04 12.28 4.94
N GLY A 36 15.47 12.51 6.19
CA GLY A 36 14.64 13.01 7.30
C GLY A 36 13.55 12.03 7.76
N LEU A 37 13.13 11.09 6.91
CA LEU A 37 12.11 10.07 7.19
C LEU A 37 12.65 8.89 8.02
N ASP A 38 13.97 8.80 8.11
CA ASP A 38 14.69 7.75 8.80
C ASP A 38 14.75 7.95 10.32
N GLU A 39 14.71 9.20 10.78
CA GLU A 39 14.84 9.56 12.19
C GLU A 39 13.49 9.50 12.91
N LEU A 40 13.51 8.98 14.13
CA LEU A 40 12.35 8.93 15.00
C LEU A 40 12.46 10.04 16.05
N PRO A 41 11.35 10.62 16.51
CA PRO A 41 11.39 11.60 17.60
C PRO A 41 12.06 11.03 18.86
N ASP A 42 12.81 11.86 19.59
CA ASP A 42 13.53 11.44 20.81
C ASP A 42 12.64 10.72 21.83
N GLY A 43 11.39 11.13 21.96
CA GLY A 43 10.40 10.46 22.82
C GLY A 43 10.18 9.01 22.41
N THR A 44 9.93 8.76 21.12
CA THR A 44 9.78 7.42 20.54
C THR A 44 11.05 6.59 20.71
N VAL A 45 12.22 7.20 20.50
CA VAL A 45 13.53 6.53 20.71
C VAL A 45 13.68 6.05 22.15
N ARG A 46 13.32 6.88 23.14
CA ARG A 46 13.35 6.49 24.56
C ARG A 46 12.39 5.34 24.87
N GLN A 47 11.17 5.39 24.34
CA GLN A 47 10.19 4.33 24.52
C GLN A 47 10.65 2.99 23.92
N ILE A 48 11.22 2.99 22.71
CA ILE A 48 11.79 1.76 22.10
C ILE A 48 12.91 1.17 22.97
N LYS A 49 13.78 2.01 23.53
CA LYS A 49 14.84 1.54 24.43
C LYS A 49 14.27 0.93 25.72
N ALA A 50 13.14 1.44 26.20
CA ALA A 50 12.48 0.99 27.42
C ALA A 50 11.57 -0.25 27.24
N CYS A 51 11.28 -0.70 26.01
CA CYS A 51 10.35 -1.81 25.74
C CYS A 51 10.56 -3.09 26.57
N ARG A 52 11.79 -3.38 27.03
CA ARG A 52 12.07 -4.55 27.87
C ARG A 52 11.68 -4.37 29.33
N THR A 53 11.76 -3.14 29.82
CA THR A 53 11.47 -2.78 31.22
C THR A 53 10.06 -2.21 31.38
N ALA A 54 9.46 -1.74 30.29
CA ALA A 54 8.09 -1.21 30.20
C ALA A 54 7.41 -1.77 28.94
N PRO A 55 7.05 -3.07 28.92
CA PRO A 55 6.47 -3.72 27.74
C PRO A 55 5.11 -3.15 27.35
N ASP A 56 4.30 -2.72 28.32
CA ASP A 56 2.96 -2.16 28.07
C ASP A 56 3.02 -0.79 27.34
N ASP A 57 4.12 -0.06 27.52
CA ASP A 57 4.37 1.23 26.86
C ASP A 57 5.18 1.09 25.57
N CYS A 58 5.51 -0.14 25.15
CA CYS A 58 6.33 -0.37 23.98
C CYS A 58 5.59 0.05 22.69
N PRO A 59 6.14 0.99 21.89
CA PRO A 59 5.46 1.48 20.68
C PRO A 59 5.61 0.53 19.49
N VAL A 60 6.43 -0.52 19.62
CA VAL A 60 6.70 -1.50 18.57
C VAL A 60 5.50 -2.45 18.44
N LEU A 61 4.90 -2.47 17.26
CA LEU A 61 3.75 -3.34 16.96
C LEU A 61 4.20 -4.78 16.64
N PRO A 62 3.29 -5.77 16.74
CA PRO A 62 3.52 -7.08 16.17
C PRO A 62 3.92 -6.99 14.69
N PRO A 63 4.96 -7.73 14.26
CA PRO A 63 5.43 -7.66 12.89
C PRO A 63 4.53 -8.43 11.91
N TYR A 64 4.61 -8.05 10.64
CA TYR A 64 4.06 -8.80 9.52
C TYR A 64 5.20 -9.33 8.64
N TYR A 65 4.94 -10.45 7.98
CA TYR A 65 5.94 -11.17 7.18
C TYR A 65 5.38 -11.48 5.79
N ARG A 66 6.14 -11.12 4.75
CA ARG A 66 5.74 -11.33 3.36
C ARG A 66 6.93 -11.25 2.44
N ASP A 67 7.00 -12.14 1.45
CA ASP A 67 7.88 -12.01 0.28
C ASP A 67 7.44 -10.80 -0.59
N LEU A 68 8.09 -9.67 -0.38
CA LEU A 68 7.90 -8.40 -1.09
C LEU A 68 8.93 -8.25 -2.22
N THR A 69 10.12 -8.81 -2.07
CA THR A 69 11.20 -8.73 -3.07
C THR A 69 11.01 -9.73 -4.21
N GLY A 70 10.28 -10.82 -3.97
CA GLY A 70 10.02 -11.89 -4.91
C GLY A 70 11.10 -12.97 -4.94
N ASP A 71 11.99 -13.03 -3.96
CA ASP A 71 13.10 -13.99 -3.88
C ASP A 71 12.73 -15.29 -3.14
N GLY A 72 11.46 -15.41 -2.70
CA GLY A 72 10.94 -16.56 -1.97
C GLY A 72 11.24 -16.53 -0.47
N ARG A 73 11.80 -15.44 0.06
CA ARG A 73 12.01 -15.22 1.50
C ARG A 73 11.11 -14.09 1.96
N ASP A 74 10.62 -14.21 3.19
CA ASP A 74 9.82 -13.14 3.76
C ASP A 74 10.70 -11.95 4.17
N GLU A 75 10.22 -10.74 3.87
CA GLU A 75 10.64 -9.53 4.54
C GLU A 75 9.87 -9.35 5.87
N LEU A 76 10.49 -8.64 6.81
CA LEU A 76 9.89 -8.20 8.06
C LEU A 76 9.34 -6.78 7.90
N VAL A 77 8.03 -6.60 8.06
CA VAL A 77 7.36 -5.30 8.13
C VAL A 77 7.07 -4.97 9.60
N LEU A 78 7.58 -3.83 10.06
CA LEU A 78 7.46 -3.39 11.45
C LEU A 78 6.83 -2.00 11.53
N GLY A 79 5.76 -1.89 12.33
CA GLY A 79 5.15 -0.62 12.70
C GLY A 79 5.64 -0.13 14.06
N ILE A 80 5.84 1.18 14.19
CA ILE A 80 6.22 1.84 15.45
C ILE A 80 5.26 3.02 15.65
N ARG A 81 4.43 2.96 16.70
CA ARG A 81 3.53 4.05 17.06
C ARG A 81 4.32 5.31 17.44
N MET A 82 3.82 6.45 17.02
CA MET A 82 4.37 7.76 17.36
C MET A 82 3.23 8.68 17.86
N PRO A 83 3.56 9.85 18.45
CA PRO A 83 2.57 10.87 18.79
C PRO A 83 1.71 11.29 17.59
N ASP A 84 0.59 11.97 17.87
CA ASP A 84 -0.29 12.57 16.86
C ASP A 84 -0.81 11.58 15.80
N GLN A 85 -1.12 10.36 16.25
CA GLN A 85 -1.63 9.27 15.40
C GLN A 85 -0.67 8.84 14.28
N GLN A 86 0.61 9.22 14.36
CA GLN A 86 1.59 8.81 13.37
C GLN A 86 2.06 7.37 13.59
N LEU A 87 2.39 6.71 12.48
CA LEU A 87 2.97 5.37 12.46
C LEU A 87 4.21 5.39 11.58
N ALA A 88 5.37 5.07 12.15
CA ALA A 88 6.54 4.75 11.36
C ALA A 88 6.46 3.30 10.86
N VAL A 89 6.62 3.11 9.55
CA VAL A 89 6.63 1.81 8.89
C VAL A 89 8.03 1.54 8.37
N ARG A 90 8.63 0.45 8.82
CA ARG A 90 9.97 -0.01 8.41
C ARG A 90 9.85 -1.38 7.78
N VAL A 91 10.57 -1.61 6.69
CA VAL A 91 10.66 -2.93 6.03
C VAL A 91 12.10 -3.38 6.01
N TYR A 92 12.33 -4.63 6.40
CA TYR A 92 13.64 -5.23 6.52
C TYR A 92 13.75 -6.52 5.71
N MET A 93 14.81 -6.60 4.91
CA MET A 93 15.14 -7.74 4.06
C MET A 93 16.31 -8.51 4.66
N PRO A 94 16.25 -9.86 4.71
CA PRO A 94 17.40 -10.68 5.05
C PRO A 94 18.46 -10.60 3.94
N ASP A 95 19.68 -10.20 4.29
CA ASP A 95 20.75 -9.99 3.31
C ASP A 95 22.12 -10.40 3.87
N GLY A 96 22.85 -11.26 3.17
CA GLY A 96 24.19 -11.71 3.56
C GLY A 96 24.28 -12.30 4.98
N GLY A 97 23.20 -12.94 5.48
CA GLY A 97 23.11 -13.46 6.86
C GLY A 97 22.83 -12.41 7.93
N GLY A 98 22.67 -11.14 7.55
CA GLY A 98 22.22 -10.04 8.38
C GLY A 98 20.86 -9.51 7.93
N LEU A 99 20.56 -8.28 8.37
CA LEU A 99 19.29 -7.62 8.08
C LEU A 99 19.55 -6.22 7.51
N THR A 100 18.88 -5.88 6.42
CA THR A 100 18.98 -4.57 5.76
C THR A 100 17.61 -3.90 5.75
N ARG A 101 17.51 -2.67 6.25
CA ARG A 101 16.32 -1.83 6.10
C ARG A 101 16.21 -1.35 4.65
N ILE A 102 15.14 -1.75 3.98
CA ILE A 102 14.87 -1.45 2.57
C ILE A 102 13.72 -0.44 2.38
N MET A 103 12.92 -0.18 3.42
CA MET A 103 11.91 0.88 3.45
C MET A 103 11.93 1.59 4.81
N SER A 104 11.72 2.90 4.78
CA SER A 104 11.66 3.74 5.97
C SER A 104 10.78 4.95 5.69
N THR A 105 9.56 4.94 6.23
CA THR A 105 8.62 6.06 6.10
C THR A 105 7.77 6.20 7.36
N TYR A 106 7.06 7.30 7.50
CA TYR A 106 6.02 7.50 8.50
C TYR A 106 4.92 8.41 7.96
N ASP A 107 3.71 8.27 8.49
CA ASP A 107 2.59 9.15 8.20
C ASP A 107 1.52 9.05 9.31
N ALA A 108 0.48 9.88 9.27
CA ALA A 108 -0.76 9.77 10.05
C ALA A 108 -1.63 8.61 9.53
N VAL A 109 -1.07 7.40 9.53
CA VAL A 109 -1.61 6.22 8.84
C VAL A 109 -3.01 5.84 9.31
N ILE A 110 -3.94 5.71 8.36
CA ILE A 110 -5.26 5.10 8.54
C ILE A 110 -5.14 3.58 8.47
N SER A 111 -4.45 3.05 7.46
CA SER A 111 -4.20 1.61 7.32
C SER A 111 -2.89 1.33 6.57
N VAL A 112 -2.30 0.17 6.88
CA VAL A 112 -1.23 -0.46 6.10
C VAL A 112 -1.75 -1.79 5.59
N GLU A 113 -1.65 -2.00 4.28
CA GLU A 113 -2.09 -3.22 3.60
C GLU A 113 -0.93 -3.84 2.83
N LEU A 114 -0.79 -5.16 2.90
CA LEU A 114 0.15 -5.91 2.07
C LEU A 114 -0.64 -6.59 0.95
N ALA A 115 -0.44 -6.12 -0.29
CA ALA A 115 -1.18 -6.58 -1.46
C ALA A 115 -0.22 -7.11 -2.51
N GLY A 116 -0.17 -8.44 -2.67
CA GLY A 116 0.82 -9.07 -3.54
C GLY A 116 2.23 -8.87 -2.99
N ARG A 117 3.01 -8.03 -3.67
CA ARG A 117 4.38 -7.60 -3.32
C ARG A 117 4.46 -6.12 -2.93
N ASP A 118 3.31 -5.44 -2.89
CA ASP A 118 3.24 -4.03 -2.56
C ASP A 118 2.87 -3.84 -1.09
N LEU A 119 3.47 -2.82 -0.49
CA LEU A 119 3.01 -2.23 0.76
C LEU A 119 2.23 -0.96 0.45
N ILE A 120 0.95 -0.94 0.83
CA ILE A 120 0.04 0.18 0.57
C ILE A 120 -0.24 0.88 1.88
N MET A 121 0.06 2.18 1.93
CA MET A 121 -0.29 3.06 3.04
C MET A 121 -1.46 3.95 2.66
N ARG A 122 -2.44 4.04 3.55
CA ARG A 122 -3.52 5.04 3.48
C ARG A 122 -3.36 6.05 4.59
N ALA A 123 -3.48 7.33 4.26
CA ALA A 123 -3.33 8.45 5.19
C ALA A 123 -4.34 9.55 4.86
N PRO A 124 -4.77 10.38 5.83
CA PRO A 124 -5.64 11.51 5.55
C PRO A 124 -4.96 12.48 4.59
N SER A 125 -5.73 13.06 3.67
CA SER A 125 -5.25 14.13 2.81
C SER A 125 -5.38 15.49 3.50
N VAL A 126 -4.57 16.46 3.06
CA VAL A 126 -4.79 17.88 3.37
C VAL A 126 -6.07 18.43 2.72
N ILE A 127 -6.61 17.73 1.71
CA ILE A 127 -7.88 18.08 1.07
C ILE A 127 -9.03 17.44 1.87
N PRO A 128 -9.95 18.24 2.45
CA PRO A 128 -11.06 17.70 3.23
C PRO A 128 -11.88 16.68 2.45
N GLY A 129 -12.11 15.52 3.08
CA GLY A 129 -12.87 14.42 2.50
C GLY A 129 -12.10 13.55 1.51
N TYR A 130 -10.77 13.69 1.43
CA TYR A 130 -9.88 12.84 0.64
C TYR A 130 -8.82 12.15 1.52
N GLU A 131 -8.24 11.09 0.98
CA GLU A 131 -7.13 10.32 1.56
C GLU A 131 -6.04 10.11 0.52
N TYR A 132 -4.79 10.06 0.96
CA TYR A 132 -3.67 9.55 0.17
C TYR A 132 -3.67 8.03 0.21
N ARG A 133 -3.35 7.41 -0.93
CA ARG A 133 -3.05 5.99 -1.04
C ARG A 133 -1.75 5.81 -1.80
N THR A 134 -0.68 5.50 -1.09
CA THR A 134 0.65 5.33 -1.66
C THR A 134 1.04 3.86 -1.64
N ALA A 135 1.38 3.30 -2.79
CA ALA A 135 1.93 1.96 -2.93
C ALA A 135 3.45 2.02 -3.02
N TRP A 136 4.11 1.16 -2.24
CA TRP A 136 5.55 0.96 -2.23
C TRP A 136 5.85 -0.42 -2.78
N SER A 137 6.78 -0.50 -3.74
CA SER A 137 7.19 -1.75 -4.37
C SER A 137 8.71 -1.88 -4.40
N TRP A 138 9.19 -3.12 -4.46
CA TRP A 138 10.61 -3.41 -4.55
C TRP A 138 11.21 -2.95 -5.89
N ASP A 139 12.31 -2.19 -5.81
CA ASP A 139 13.16 -1.87 -6.96
C ASP A 139 14.52 -2.60 -6.80
N ASP A 140 14.79 -3.55 -7.70
CA ASP A 140 15.98 -4.38 -7.61
C ASP A 140 17.28 -3.60 -7.90
N ARG A 141 17.21 -2.55 -8.71
CA ARG A 141 18.39 -1.72 -9.05
C ARG A 141 18.82 -0.86 -7.88
N GLN A 142 17.86 -0.27 -7.17
CA GLN A 142 18.11 0.58 -6.00
C GLN A 142 18.20 -0.22 -4.70
N ARG A 143 17.83 -1.51 -4.75
CA ARG A 143 17.78 -2.42 -3.60
C ARG A 143 16.96 -1.82 -2.45
N ALA A 144 15.82 -1.20 -2.79
CA ALA A 144 14.94 -0.50 -1.86
C ALA A 144 13.47 -0.63 -2.27
N MET A 145 12.57 -0.49 -1.30
CA MET A 145 11.15 -0.25 -1.59
C MET A 145 10.97 1.24 -1.89
N LEU A 146 10.38 1.55 -3.05
CA LEU A 146 10.16 2.92 -3.52
C LEU A 146 8.67 3.17 -3.72
N PRO A 147 8.20 4.42 -3.58
CA PRO A 147 6.82 4.74 -3.92
C PRO A 147 6.65 4.59 -5.43
N THR A 148 5.75 3.71 -5.85
CA THR A 148 5.50 3.41 -7.28
C THR A 148 4.17 3.95 -7.76
N ARG A 149 3.23 4.22 -6.83
CA ARG A 149 1.94 4.82 -7.13
C ARG A 149 1.50 5.69 -5.97
N ASP A 150 1.02 6.89 -6.27
CA ASP A 150 0.46 7.81 -5.30
C ASP A 150 -0.87 8.35 -5.81
N GLU A 151 -1.93 8.17 -5.03
CA GLU A 151 -3.30 8.51 -5.42
C GLU A 151 -3.97 9.37 -4.35
N ILE A 152 -4.77 10.34 -4.79
CA ILE A 152 -5.67 11.10 -3.91
C ILE A 152 -7.10 10.59 -4.15
N LEU A 153 -7.65 9.88 -3.18
CA LEU A 153 -8.95 9.23 -3.28
C LEU A 153 -9.98 9.95 -2.41
N ARG A 154 -11.20 10.11 -2.91
CA ARG A 154 -12.30 10.60 -2.07
C ARG A 154 -12.63 9.55 -1.01
N THR A 155 -12.77 9.96 0.24
CA THR A 155 -13.12 9.06 1.36
C THR A 155 -14.52 8.45 1.17
N PRO A 156 -14.76 7.22 1.68
CA PRO A 156 -16.03 6.52 1.50
C PRO A 156 -17.26 7.29 1.99
N GLU A 157 -17.15 8.05 3.10
CA GLU A 157 -18.25 8.85 3.64
C GLU A 157 -18.67 9.95 2.66
N HIS A 158 -17.71 10.63 2.03
CA HIS A 158 -17.97 11.64 1.01
C HIS A 158 -18.31 11.07 -0.38
N ARG A 159 -18.09 9.77 -0.63
CA ARG A 159 -18.61 9.09 -1.83
C ARG A 159 -20.13 8.88 -1.78
N LYS A 160 -20.74 8.91 -0.58
CA LYS A 160 -22.20 8.76 -0.40
C LYS A 160 -23.00 10.07 -0.54
N ALA A 161 -22.39 11.15 -1.03
CA ALA A 161 -23.16 12.34 -1.40
C ALA A 161 -24.24 11.95 -2.43
N PRO A 162 -25.49 12.44 -2.31
CA PRO A 162 -26.57 12.02 -3.20
C PRO A 162 -26.17 12.29 -4.65
N ARG A 163 -26.23 11.26 -5.49
CA ARG A 163 -26.25 11.45 -6.94
C ARG A 163 -27.35 12.48 -7.22
N PRO A 164 -27.11 13.59 -7.95
CA PRO A 164 -28.21 14.42 -8.39
C PRO A 164 -29.16 13.49 -9.15
N LYS A 165 -30.39 13.34 -8.63
CA LYS A 165 -31.45 12.65 -9.36
C LYS A 165 -31.53 13.36 -10.70
N ARG A 166 -31.12 12.69 -11.79
CA ARG A 166 -31.57 13.10 -13.12
C ARG A 166 -33.09 13.07 -12.99
N THR A 167 -33.71 14.24 -12.94
CA THR A 167 -35.14 14.37 -13.15
C THR A 167 -35.37 13.77 -14.54
N SER A 168 -35.82 12.53 -14.57
CA SER A 168 -36.43 11.98 -15.76
C SER A 168 -37.71 12.79 -15.93
N THR A 169 -37.62 13.89 -16.66
CA THR A 169 -38.79 14.52 -17.26
C THR A 169 -39.35 13.44 -18.19
N GLY A 170 -40.29 12.67 -17.64
CA GLY A 170 -41.11 11.76 -18.42
C GLY A 170 -41.93 12.62 -19.35
N THR A 171 -41.44 12.83 -20.57
CA THR A 171 -42.29 13.28 -21.66
C THR A 171 -42.88 12.02 -22.27
N SER A 172 -44.15 11.83 -21.89
CA SER A 172 -45.13 10.89 -22.42
C SER A 172 -44.94 10.49 -23.88
N THR A 173 -44.91 9.17 -24.07
CA THR A 173 -45.16 8.44 -25.31
C THR A 173 -46.50 8.84 -25.95
N PRO A 174 -46.58 9.04 -27.28
CA PRO A 174 -47.79 8.76 -28.03
C PRO A 174 -47.66 7.42 -28.78
N THR A 175 -48.59 6.51 -28.50
CA THR A 175 -48.85 5.27 -29.26
C THR A 175 -49.58 5.59 -30.59
N PRO A 176 -49.75 4.64 -31.54
CA PRO A 176 -49.49 4.87 -32.96
C PRO A 176 -50.77 5.04 -33.79
N SER A 177 -50.73 5.85 -34.83
CA SER A 177 -51.73 5.79 -35.90
C SER A 177 -51.25 4.84 -36.98
N ALA A 178 -51.94 3.71 -37.08
CA ALA A 178 -51.89 2.83 -38.23
C ALA A 178 -52.55 3.54 -39.42
N ASP A 179 -51.89 3.53 -40.58
CA ASP A 179 -52.61 3.48 -41.85
C ASP A 179 -51.89 2.52 -42.80
N THR A 180 -52.69 1.77 -43.52
CA THR A 180 -52.35 0.49 -44.16
C THR A 180 -52.46 0.66 -45.66
N THR A 181 -51.42 0.37 -46.46
CA THR A 181 -51.63 -0.22 -47.81
C THR A 181 -50.36 -0.86 -48.41
N ALA A 182 -50.45 -2.18 -48.64
CA ALA A 182 -49.87 -3.07 -49.68
C ALA A 182 -48.49 -2.74 -50.29
N GLY A 183 -47.42 -3.55 -50.24
CA GLY A 183 -47.24 -5.00 -50.51
C GLY A 183 -46.49 -5.19 -51.87
N PRO A 184 -45.91 -6.35 -52.26
CA PRO A 184 -45.19 -7.42 -51.55
C PRO A 184 -43.76 -7.67 -52.14
N GLY A 185 -42.93 -8.53 -51.53
CA GLY A 185 -41.71 -9.06 -52.17
C GLY A 185 -40.64 -9.66 -51.25
N THR A 186 -40.86 -10.90 -50.80
CA THR A 186 -39.89 -11.83 -50.19
C THR A 186 -38.93 -12.41 -51.28
N PRO A 187 -37.90 -13.23 -50.97
CA PRO A 187 -36.66 -12.97 -50.21
C PRO A 187 -35.40 -13.53 -50.95
N THR A 188 -34.34 -13.85 -50.18
CA THR A 188 -33.24 -14.83 -50.41
C THR A 188 -31.88 -14.30 -50.92
N PRO A 189 -30.76 -15.03 -50.70
CA PRO A 189 -29.54 -14.51 -50.06
C PRO A 189 -28.29 -14.81 -50.93
N SER A 190 -27.12 -15.03 -50.31
CA SER A 190 -25.86 -15.55 -50.89
C SER A 190 -24.87 -14.44 -51.29
N GLY A 191 -23.57 -14.52 -50.99
CA GLY A 191 -22.78 -15.64 -50.50
C GLY A 191 -21.33 -15.25 -50.22
N SER A 192 -20.61 -16.26 -49.75
CA SER A 192 -19.20 -16.35 -49.39
C SER A 192 -18.20 -15.86 -50.45
N ALA A 193 -16.98 -15.46 -50.02
CA ALA A 193 -15.78 -16.32 -50.06
C ALA A 193 -14.46 -15.53 -50.19
N THR A 194 -13.44 -15.98 -49.42
CA THR A 194 -12.00 -16.19 -49.78
C THR A 194 -11.20 -15.08 -50.50
N GLY A 195 -9.92 -14.82 -50.22
CA GLY A 195 -8.89 -15.55 -49.49
C GLY A 195 -7.54 -14.85 -49.68
N THR A 196 -6.58 -15.24 -48.84
CA THR A 196 -5.14 -14.87 -48.83
C THR A 196 -4.42 -15.39 -50.10
N PRO A 197 -3.22 -14.90 -50.43
CA PRO A 197 -1.97 -15.18 -49.68
C PRO A 197 -1.21 -13.93 -49.20
#